data_AF-A0AB35BII5-F1
#
_entry.id   AF-A0AB35BII5-F1
#
_cell.length_a   1.000
_cell.length_b   1.000
_cell.length_c   1.000
_cell.angle_alpha   90.00
_cell.angle_beta   90.00
_cell.angle_gamma   90.00
#
_symmetry.space_group_name_H-M   'P 1'
#
loop_
_entity.id
_entity.type
_entity.pdbx_description
1 polymer ?
#
loop_
_entity_poly.entity_id
_entity_poly.type
_entity_poly.pdbx_seq_one_letter_code
_entity_poly.pdbx_strand_id
1 'polypeptide(L)'
;MSDHCSPTFSDLASRLGFSCEDAGGLVEVRNPFALENWTLPVLEFTIVLGAVLALVYAVLRLRRHGDPTNLVLWFGATAFLFVIEPPIYFPATFGTEDYLGTMFAHNVFTVDFLWGRLPLYIVAIYPLMATIAFEIVRMLGVFRKYGVLLGAVSVGFVHHAFYEIFDQLGPQLRWWEWTLDNKVNLPFFDSVPLPSVVVFAALWPMSLALCVQFFVGRHVDAGRHFSGLQLVWRTVVIGLAASVGVFVLPLPATVFGMGSDTVRGFLYAAELAVLSVVAVVVLVRQWSHLRQVPSDAPGYRNGFAQWYAIVYLAVMAVLWMSALPDFFGAVDGFTTNGDPVGNLWYTIACFAVAILCVAATFTVPRGQSKDGGEPVSGESAVTQPA
;
A
#
# COMPACT_ATOMS: atom_id res chain seq x y z
N MET A 1 22.16 -15.38 25.18
CA MET A 1 21.50 -14.47 24.24
C MET A 1 21.29 -15.23 22.96
N SER A 2 20.06 -15.32 22.45
CA SER A 2 19.84 -15.84 21.11
C SER A 2 20.61 -14.97 20.12
N ASP A 3 21.21 -15.55 19.08
CA ASP A 3 21.97 -14.81 18.04
C ASP A 3 21.11 -13.74 17.32
N HIS A 4 19.81 -13.71 17.60
CA HIS A 4 18.82 -12.83 17.00
C HIS A 4 18.25 -11.77 17.96
N CYS A 5 18.75 -11.62 19.19
CA CYS A 5 18.37 -10.47 20.03
C CYS A 5 19.53 -9.50 20.25
N SER A 6 19.69 -8.57 19.31
CA SER A 6 20.62 -7.44 19.47
C SER A 6 20.18 -6.53 20.63
N PRO A 7 21.09 -5.77 21.26
CA PRO A 7 20.75 -4.85 22.34
C PRO A 7 19.64 -3.85 21.95
N THR A 8 19.72 -3.27 20.75
CA THR A 8 18.71 -2.35 20.23
C THR A 8 17.34 -3.02 20.06
N PHE A 9 17.31 -4.26 19.55
CA PHE A 9 16.04 -4.99 19.41
C PHE A 9 15.46 -5.37 20.77
N SER A 10 16.29 -5.77 21.73
CA SER A 10 15.86 -6.05 23.11
C SER A 10 15.19 -4.85 23.75
N ASP A 11 15.76 -3.66 23.56
CA ASP A 11 15.25 -2.40 24.10
C ASP A 11 13.88 -2.06 23.47
N LEU A 12 13.76 -2.11 22.13
CA LEU A 12 12.49 -1.90 21.43
C LEU A 12 11.41 -2.91 21.84
N ALA A 13 11.76 -4.20 21.89
CA ALA A 13 10.82 -5.25 22.29
C ALA A 13 10.27 -4.99 23.71
N SER A 14 11.14 -4.59 24.64
CA SER A 14 10.74 -4.30 26.02
C SER A 14 9.74 -3.14 26.12
N ARG A 15 9.90 -2.09 25.30
CA ARG A 15 8.97 -0.95 25.24
C ARG A 15 7.64 -1.31 24.56
N LEU A 16 7.67 -2.25 23.62
CA LEU A 16 6.48 -2.80 22.98
C LEU A 16 5.72 -3.81 23.86
N GLY A 17 6.30 -4.24 24.99
CA GLY A 17 5.66 -5.12 25.95
C GLY A 17 5.99 -6.61 25.80
N PHE A 18 7.04 -6.97 25.04
CA PHE A 18 7.45 -8.37 24.87
C PHE A 18 8.96 -8.58 25.02
N SER A 19 9.37 -9.85 25.18
CA SER A 19 10.76 -10.26 25.28
C SER A 19 11.24 -10.89 23.97
N CYS A 20 12.33 -10.40 23.41
CA CYS A 20 13.01 -11.01 22.26
C CYS A 20 13.65 -12.37 22.59
N GLU A 21 13.88 -12.67 23.87
CA GLU A 21 14.47 -13.95 24.30
C GLU A 21 13.43 -15.08 24.22
N ASP A 22 12.16 -14.73 24.45
CA ASP A 22 11.01 -15.64 24.42
C ASP A 22 10.21 -15.53 23.12
N ALA A 23 10.57 -14.59 22.23
CA ALA A 23 9.90 -14.34 20.96
C ALA A 23 10.16 -15.48 19.95
N GLY A 24 9.44 -16.59 20.14
CA GLY A 24 9.05 -17.52 19.08
C GLY A 24 10.14 -18.27 18.33
N GLY A 25 9.68 -18.95 17.27
CA GLY A 25 10.51 -19.61 16.27
C GLY A 25 10.24 -19.03 14.87
N LEU A 26 10.41 -19.84 13.82
CA LEU A 26 10.12 -19.40 12.44
C LEU A 26 8.65 -19.00 12.22
N VAL A 27 7.72 -19.61 12.96
CA VAL A 27 6.29 -19.31 12.96
C VAL A 27 5.79 -19.42 14.40
N GLU A 28 4.96 -18.48 14.83
CA GLU A 28 4.30 -18.51 16.13
C GLU A 28 2.84 -18.09 16.03
N VAL A 29 1.98 -18.70 16.84
CA VAL A 29 0.55 -18.38 16.91
C VAL A 29 0.18 -18.07 18.36
N ARG A 30 -0.30 -16.85 18.59
CA ARG A 30 -0.74 -16.33 19.89
C ARG A 30 -2.26 -16.28 19.98
N ASN A 31 -2.80 -16.15 21.19
CA ASN A 31 -4.22 -15.89 21.39
C ASN A 31 -4.52 -14.40 21.10
N PRO A 32 -5.40 -14.06 20.13
CA PRO A 32 -5.69 -12.67 19.78
C PRO A 32 -6.27 -11.84 20.94
N PHE A 33 -6.88 -12.49 21.93
CA PHE A 33 -7.46 -11.82 23.11
C PHE A 33 -6.44 -11.60 24.25
N ALA A 34 -5.21 -12.08 24.10
CA ALA A 34 -4.13 -11.94 25.07
C ALA A 34 -2.98 -11.06 24.55
N LEU A 35 -3.20 -10.34 23.44
CA LEU A 35 -2.24 -9.38 22.90
C LEU A 35 -2.19 -8.12 23.77
N GLU A 36 -1.08 -7.38 23.66
CA GLU A 36 -0.75 -6.21 24.51
C GLU A 36 -1.88 -5.17 24.58
N ASN A 37 -2.58 -4.96 23.47
CA ASN A 37 -3.76 -4.10 23.45
C ASN A 37 -4.79 -4.58 22.40
N TRP A 38 -6.02 -4.11 22.56
CA TRP A 38 -7.16 -4.53 21.74
C TRP A 38 -7.06 -4.09 20.26
N THR A 39 -6.21 -3.12 19.94
CA THR A 39 -6.09 -2.60 18.57
C THR A 39 -5.26 -3.51 17.67
N LEU A 40 -4.32 -4.29 18.24
CA LEU A 40 -3.51 -5.27 17.53
C LEU A 40 -4.35 -6.32 16.77
N PRO A 41 -5.29 -7.07 17.40
CA PRO A 41 -6.10 -8.04 16.68
C PRO A 41 -7.08 -7.38 15.71
N VAL A 42 -7.54 -6.15 15.97
CA VAL A 42 -8.42 -5.40 15.06
C VAL A 42 -7.69 -5.01 13.78
N LEU A 43 -6.47 -4.49 13.91
CA LEU A 43 -5.61 -4.16 12.79
C LEU A 43 -5.29 -5.42 11.98
N GLU A 44 -4.77 -6.46 12.62
CA GLU A 44 -4.38 -7.70 11.95
C GLU A 44 -5.55 -8.31 11.19
N PHE A 45 -6.72 -8.43 11.83
CA PHE A 45 -7.91 -8.94 11.16
C PHE A 45 -8.29 -8.09 9.93
N THR A 46 -8.30 -6.76 10.08
CA THR A 46 -8.66 -5.83 8.99
C THR A 46 -7.71 -5.94 7.81
N ILE A 47 -6.41 -6.13 8.05
CA ILE A 47 -5.42 -6.21 6.98
C ILE A 47 -5.42 -7.62 6.35
N VAL A 48 -5.39 -8.68 7.16
CA VAL A 48 -5.33 -10.06 6.68
C VAL A 48 -6.59 -10.44 5.91
N LEU A 49 -7.78 -10.11 6.43
CA LEU A 49 -9.03 -10.35 5.71
C LEU A 49 -9.04 -9.64 4.36
N GLY A 50 -8.56 -8.40 4.31
CA GLY A 50 -8.50 -7.62 3.08
C GLY A 50 -7.56 -8.24 2.06
N ALA A 51 -6.37 -8.67 2.48
CA ALA A 51 -5.42 -9.32 1.58
C ALA A 51 -5.95 -10.66 1.03
N VAL A 52 -6.63 -11.45 1.86
CA VAL A 52 -7.29 -12.70 1.42
C VAL A 52 -8.39 -12.39 0.42
N LEU A 53 -9.27 -11.42 0.70
CA LEU A 53 -10.33 -11.03 -0.21
C LEU A 53 -9.78 -10.43 -1.53
N ALA A 54 -8.69 -9.69 -1.48
CA ALA A 54 -7.96 -9.19 -2.65
C ALA A 54 -7.41 -10.35 -3.51
N LEU A 55 -6.88 -11.39 -2.87
CA LEU A 55 -6.41 -12.59 -3.57
C LEU A 55 -7.58 -13.37 -4.19
N VAL A 56 -8.67 -13.56 -3.45
CA VAL A 56 -9.90 -14.19 -3.97
C VAL A 56 -10.40 -13.41 -5.18
N TYR A 57 -10.47 -12.08 -5.08
CA TYR A 57 -10.81 -11.21 -6.20
C TYR A 57 -9.87 -11.40 -7.39
N ALA A 58 -8.55 -11.42 -7.18
CA ALA A 58 -7.57 -11.60 -8.24
C ALA A 58 -7.72 -12.95 -8.97
N VAL A 59 -7.95 -14.03 -8.22
CA VAL A 59 -8.21 -15.37 -8.77
C VAL A 59 -9.52 -15.40 -9.56
N LEU A 60 -10.59 -14.82 -9.01
CA LEU A 60 -11.89 -14.75 -9.70
C LEU A 60 -11.80 -13.93 -10.99
N ARG A 61 -11.06 -12.82 -10.97
CA ARG A 61 -10.83 -11.98 -12.13
C ARG A 61 -10.09 -12.73 -13.24
N LEU A 62 -9.02 -13.43 -12.89
CA LEU A 62 -8.29 -14.28 -13.85
C LEU A 62 -9.22 -15.33 -14.46
N ARG A 63 -10.01 -16.03 -13.64
CA ARG A 63 -10.89 -17.11 -14.11
C ARG A 63 -12.06 -16.61 -14.96
N ARG A 64 -12.65 -15.46 -14.65
CA ARG A 64 -13.85 -14.94 -15.34
C ARG A 64 -13.54 -14.05 -16.53
N HIS A 65 -12.43 -13.33 -16.49
CA HIS A 65 -12.09 -12.31 -17.49
C HIS A 65 -10.74 -12.57 -18.19
N GLY A 66 -10.02 -13.63 -17.82
CA GLY A 66 -8.71 -13.93 -18.39
C GLY A 66 -7.64 -12.88 -18.06
N ASP A 67 -7.88 -12.03 -17.05
CA ASP A 67 -7.00 -10.92 -16.68
C ASP A 67 -6.18 -11.25 -15.41
N PRO A 68 -4.87 -11.58 -15.56
CA PRO A 68 -3.99 -11.91 -14.45
C PRO A 68 -3.41 -10.70 -13.70
N THR A 69 -3.75 -9.47 -14.08
CA THR A 69 -3.06 -8.26 -13.60
C THR A 69 -3.06 -8.15 -12.07
N ASN A 70 -4.20 -8.40 -11.40
CA ASN A 70 -4.26 -8.35 -9.94
C ASN A 70 -3.54 -9.52 -9.25
N LEU A 71 -3.46 -10.67 -9.91
CA LEU A 71 -2.74 -11.82 -9.36
C LEU A 71 -1.24 -11.51 -9.34
N VAL A 72 -0.73 -10.95 -10.44
CA VAL A 72 0.65 -10.49 -10.56
C VAL A 72 0.93 -9.32 -9.64
N LEU A 73 -0.01 -8.39 -9.45
CA LEU A 73 0.12 -7.30 -8.47
C LEU A 73 0.26 -7.86 -7.04
N TRP A 74 -0.62 -8.78 -6.64
CA TRP A 74 -0.64 -9.36 -5.30
C TRP A 74 0.65 -10.12 -5.00
N PHE A 75 1.04 -11.05 -5.88
CA PHE A 75 2.28 -11.81 -5.69
C PHE A 75 3.54 -10.99 -5.96
N GLY A 76 3.46 -9.97 -6.81
CA GLY A 76 4.57 -9.03 -7.05
C GLY A 76 4.86 -8.17 -5.81
N ALA A 77 3.83 -7.68 -5.13
CA ALA A 77 3.97 -7.00 -3.83
C ALA A 77 4.56 -7.93 -2.77
N THR A 78 4.12 -9.19 -2.74
CA THR A 78 4.65 -10.21 -1.82
C THR A 78 6.12 -10.53 -2.12
N ALA A 79 6.48 -10.65 -3.41
CA ALA A 79 7.86 -10.88 -3.83
C ALA A 79 8.76 -9.68 -3.48
N PHE A 80 8.28 -8.45 -3.67
CA PHE A 80 8.96 -7.23 -3.22
C PHE A 80 9.24 -7.27 -1.71
N LEU A 81 8.24 -7.62 -0.90
CA LEU A 81 8.37 -7.75 0.55
C LEU A 81 9.50 -8.72 0.92
N PHE A 82 9.52 -9.92 0.34
CA PHE A 82 10.55 -10.91 0.65
C PHE A 82 11.96 -10.56 0.17
N VAL A 83 12.09 -9.57 -0.73
CA VAL A 83 13.39 -9.02 -1.13
C VAL A 83 13.89 -7.98 -0.13
N ILE A 84 12.99 -7.18 0.44
CA ILE A 84 13.34 -6.01 1.25
C ILE A 84 13.33 -6.29 2.76
N GLU A 85 12.34 -7.01 3.28
CA GLU A 85 12.16 -7.19 4.72
C GLU A 85 13.23 -8.05 5.40
N PRO A 86 13.71 -9.19 4.84
CA PRO A 86 14.70 -10.01 5.56
C PRO A 86 16.02 -9.26 5.88
N PRO A 87 16.60 -8.47 4.95
CA PRO A 87 17.75 -7.61 5.28
C PRO A 87 17.47 -6.52 6.33
N ILE A 88 16.22 -6.05 6.43
CA ILE A 88 15.80 -5.03 7.41
C ILE A 88 15.68 -5.65 8.80
N TYR A 89 15.11 -6.86 8.91
CA TYR A 89 14.90 -7.52 10.19
C TYR A 89 16.14 -8.24 10.71
N PHE A 90 17.05 -8.67 9.84
CA PHE A 90 18.26 -9.42 10.21
C PHE A 90 19.54 -8.78 9.63
N PRO A 91 19.82 -7.50 9.92
CA PRO A 91 20.89 -6.78 9.25
C PRO A 91 22.27 -7.41 9.48
N ALA A 92 22.52 -7.97 10.68
CA ALA A 92 23.75 -8.71 10.99
C ALA A 92 23.91 -9.96 10.11
N THR A 93 22.83 -10.74 9.92
CA THR A 93 22.84 -11.96 9.11
C THR A 93 23.06 -11.68 7.62
N PHE A 94 22.59 -10.52 7.14
CA PHE A 94 22.74 -10.08 5.75
C PHE A 94 23.98 -9.20 5.52
N GLY A 95 24.81 -8.95 6.55
CA GLY A 95 26.01 -8.12 6.44
C GLY A 95 25.72 -6.64 6.17
N THR A 96 24.53 -6.17 6.54
CA THR A 96 24.04 -4.80 6.35
C THR A 96 23.96 -4.01 7.66
N GLU A 97 24.46 -4.55 8.78
CA GLU A 97 24.40 -3.92 10.11
C GLU A 97 25.02 -2.52 10.14
N ASP A 98 26.19 -2.34 9.51
CA ASP A 98 26.89 -1.05 9.47
C ASP A 98 26.11 0.05 8.71
N TYR A 99 25.17 -0.33 7.85
CA TYR A 99 24.45 0.59 6.96
C TYR A 99 22.97 0.74 7.31
N LEU A 100 22.29 -0.35 7.69
CA LEU A 100 20.87 -0.37 8.02
C LEU A 100 20.65 -0.34 9.54
N GLY A 101 21.44 -1.08 10.32
CA GLY A 101 21.18 -1.32 11.74
C GLY A 101 19.77 -1.89 12.01
N THR A 102 19.39 -1.98 13.28
CA THR A 102 17.98 -2.24 13.63
C THR A 102 17.21 -0.94 13.40
N MET A 103 16.30 -0.91 12.42
CA MET A 103 15.54 0.31 12.08
C MET A 103 14.28 0.46 12.91
N PHE A 104 13.61 -0.66 13.21
CA PHE A 104 12.37 -0.70 13.97
C PHE A 104 12.11 -2.13 14.46
N ALA A 105 11.12 -2.27 15.33
CA ALA A 105 10.55 -3.56 15.73
C ALA A 105 9.03 -3.46 15.67
N HIS A 106 8.37 -4.51 15.17
CA HIS A 106 6.93 -4.66 15.35
C HIS A 106 6.61 -5.22 16.72
N ASN A 107 5.41 -4.92 17.21
CA ASN A 107 4.84 -5.70 18.30
C ASN A 107 4.51 -7.12 17.81
N VAL A 108 4.21 -8.01 18.74
CA VAL A 108 3.79 -9.38 18.43
C VAL A 108 2.28 -9.44 18.22
N PHE A 109 1.86 -10.09 17.14
CA PHE A 109 0.46 -10.22 16.74
C PHE A 109 -0.03 -11.67 16.92
N THR A 110 -1.20 -12.00 16.40
CA THR A 110 -1.74 -13.36 16.50
C THR A 110 -0.87 -14.33 15.72
N VAL A 111 -0.41 -13.96 14.53
CA VAL A 111 0.49 -14.79 13.72
C VAL A 111 1.74 -13.99 13.39
N ASP A 112 2.88 -14.50 13.86
CA ASP A 112 4.19 -13.92 13.59
C ASP A 112 5.11 -14.92 12.92
N PHE A 113 6.01 -14.39 12.09
CA PHE A 113 7.09 -15.12 11.46
C PHE A 113 8.44 -14.58 11.94
N LEU A 114 9.49 -15.35 11.68
CA LEU A 114 10.88 -14.93 11.84
C LEU A 114 11.20 -14.42 13.27
N TRP A 115 10.92 -15.24 14.29
CA TRP A 115 11.21 -14.93 15.70
C TRP A 115 10.55 -13.63 16.18
N GLY A 116 9.27 -13.44 15.82
CA GLY A 116 8.47 -12.29 16.23
C GLY A 116 8.81 -10.98 15.49
N ARG A 117 9.54 -11.04 14.37
CA ARG A 117 9.96 -9.82 13.63
C ARG A 117 9.07 -9.48 12.44
N LEU A 118 8.41 -10.48 11.84
CA LEU A 118 7.54 -10.28 10.68
C LEU A 118 6.11 -10.76 10.99
N PRO A 119 5.25 -9.88 11.51
CA PRO A 119 3.84 -10.19 11.69
C PRO A 119 3.12 -10.50 10.38
N LEU A 120 2.12 -11.37 10.40
CA LEU A 120 1.33 -11.73 9.22
C LEU A 120 0.61 -10.52 8.61
N TYR A 121 0.19 -9.55 9.44
CA TYR A 121 -0.45 -8.34 8.92
C TYR A 121 0.51 -7.52 8.04
N ILE A 122 1.82 -7.52 8.31
CA ILE A 122 2.82 -6.87 7.45
C ILE A 122 2.94 -7.60 6.11
N VAL A 123 2.95 -8.94 6.12
CA VAL A 123 2.89 -9.70 4.86
C VAL A 123 1.64 -9.35 4.05
N ALA A 124 0.51 -9.15 4.74
CA ALA A 124 -0.79 -8.88 4.12
C ALA A 124 -1.00 -7.41 3.70
N ILE A 125 -0.41 -6.42 4.37
CA ILE A 125 -0.67 -5.00 4.08
C ILE A 125 -0.15 -4.60 2.70
N TYR A 126 0.99 -5.15 2.30
CA TYR A 126 1.62 -4.90 1.00
C TYR A 126 0.68 -5.21 -0.17
N PRO A 127 0.22 -6.47 -0.36
CA PRO A 127 -0.68 -6.78 -1.45
C PRO A 127 -2.07 -6.12 -1.31
N LEU A 128 -2.57 -5.91 -0.08
CA LEU A 128 -3.86 -5.25 0.14
C LEU A 128 -3.83 -3.80 -0.32
N MET A 129 -2.91 -2.99 0.21
CA MET A 129 -2.85 -1.55 -0.07
C MET A 129 -2.47 -1.28 -1.52
N ALA A 130 -1.52 -2.06 -2.07
CA ALA A 130 -1.21 -2.01 -3.49
C ALA A 130 -2.45 -2.29 -4.35
N THR A 131 -3.26 -3.30 -3.98
CA THR A 131 -4.50 -3.62 -4.71
C THR A 131 -5.53 -2.50 -4.61
N ILE A 132 -5.80 -1.96 -3.42
CA ILE A 132 -6.77 -0.87 -3.24
C ILE A 132 -6.38 0.34 -4.09
N ALA A 133 -5.14 0.80 -3.95
CA ALA A 133 -4.65 1.97 -4.67
C ALA A 133 -4.67 1.76 -6.20
N PHE A 134 -4.17 0.61 -6.66
CA PHE A 134 -4.15 0.26 -8.08
C PHE A 134 -5.55 0.23 -8.69
N GLU A 135 -6.49 -0.39 -7.98
CA GLU A 135 -7.86 -0.55 -8.48
C GLU A 135 -8.66 0.75 -8.47
N ILE A 136 -8.44 1.63 -7.49
CA ILE A 136 -8.99 3.00 -7.51
C ILE A 136 -8.53 3.74 -8.78
N VAL A 137 -7.23 3.74 -9.06
CA VAL A 137 -6.67 4.42 -10.25
C VAL A 137 -7.13 3.75 -11.56
N ARG A 138 -7.24 2.42 -11.57
CA ARG A 138 -7.74 1.66 -12.73
C ARG A 138 -9.22 1.94 -13.02
N MET A 139 -10.07 2.02 -12.00
CA MET A 139 -11.49 2.41 -12.12
C MET A 139 -11.66 3.81 -12.68
N LEU A 140 -10.81 4.76 -12.25
CA LEU A 140 -10.76 6.10 -12.83
C LEU A 140 -10.16 6.13 -14.25
N GLY A 141 -9.71 5.00 -14.79
CA GLY A 141 -9.24 4.88 -16.17
C GLY A 141 -7.97 5.66 -16.48
N VAL A 142 -7.18 6.03 -15.46
CA VAL A 142 -5.97 6.83 -15.63
C VAL A 142 -4.96 6.11 -16.52
N PHE A 143 -4.72 4.82 -16.29
CA PHE A 143 -3.83 4.01 -17.13
C PHE A 143 -4.20 4.03 -18.62
N ARG A 144 -5.50 4.03 -18.93
CA ARG A 144 -6.01 4.01 -20.31
C ARG A 144 -5.82 5.35 -21.01
N LYS A 145 -6.02 6.47 -20.30
CA LYS A 145 -5.97 7.81 -20.90
C LYS A 145 -4.60 8.49 -20.83
N TYR A 146 -3.91 8.34 -19.70
CA TYR A 146 -2.65 9.02 -19.41
C TYR A 146 -1.43 8.10 -19.47
N GLY A 147 -1.66 6.80 -19.72
CA GLY A 147 -0.61 5.81 -19.87
C GLY A 147 -0.07 5.28 -18.54
N VAL A 148 0.92 4.38 -18.67
CA VAL A 148 1.44 3.59 -17.55
C VAL A 148 2.14 4.43 -16.49
N LEU A 149 2.98 5.39 -16.90
CA LEU A 149 3.79 6.19 -15.97
C LEU A 149 2.90 7.07 -15.07
N LEU A 150 2.00 7.86 -15.67
CA LEU A 150 1.10 8.72 -14.91
C LEU A 150 0.10 7.93 -14.08
N GLY A 151 -0.34 6.76 -14.57
CA GLY A 151 -1.11 5.84 -13.75
C GLY A 151 -0.34 5.33 -12.53
N ALA A 152 0.94 4.97 -12.70
CA ALA A 152 1.79 4.53 -11.59
C ALA A 152 2.03 5.64 -10.56
N VAL A 153 2.28 6.87 -11.01
CA VAL A 153 2.36 8.07 -10.16
C VAL A 153 1.07 8.25 -9.35
N SER A 154 -0.09 8.12 -10.00
CA SER A 154 -1.39 8.17 -9.30
C SER A 154 -1.55 7.02 -8.30
N VAL A 155 -1.05 5.81 -8.58
CA VAL A 155 -1.10 4.69 -7.61
C VAL A 155 -0.24 4.97 -6.39
N GLY A 156 0.98 5.49 -6.57
CA GLY A 156 1.83 5.91 -5.46
C GLY A 156 1.14 6.94 -4.56
N PHE A 157 0.52 7.96 -5.17
CA PHE A 157 -0.22 8.99 -4.43
C PHE A 157 -1.43 8.45 -3.66
N VAL A 158 -2.25 7.59 -4.29
CA VAL A 158 -3.41 7.00 -3.61
C VAL A 158 -2.95 6.05 -2.51
N HIS A 159 -1.95 5.20 -2.75
CA HIS A 159 -1.40 4.31 -1.74
C HIS A 159 -0.90 5.11 -0.53
N HIS A 160 -0.12 6.16 -0.79
CA HIS A 160 0.39 7.06 0.24
C HIS A 160 -0.71 7.61 1.15
N ALA A 161 -1.81 8.09 0.58
CA ALA A 161 -2.94 8.61 1.37
C ALA A 161 -3.59 7.53 2.27
N PHE A 162 -3.64 6.27 1.84
CA PHE A 162 -4.18 5.18 2.65
C PHE A 162 -3.18 4.69 3.71
N TYR A 163 -1.91 4.61 3.33
CA TYR A 163 -0.84 4.06 4.16
C TYR A 163 -0.51 5.00 5.32
N GLU A 164 -0.40 6.31 5.08
CA GLU A 164 -0.04 7.29 6.11
C GLU A 164 -1.10 7.42 7.23
N ILE A 165 -2.37 7.12 6.94
CA ILE A 165 -3.40 7.04 7.99
C ILE A 165 -3.03 5.98 9.04
N PHE A 166 -2.46 4.86 8.59
CA PHE A 166 -2.02 3.77 9.44
C PHE A 166 -0.63 4.06 10.04
N ASP A 167 0.31 4.57 9.24
CA ASP A 167 1.71 4.74 9.66
C ASP A 167 1.86 5.81 10.76
N GLN A 168 1.07 6.89 10.67
CA GLN A 168 1.08 7.98 11.65
C GLN A 168 0.41 7.61 12.98
N LEU A 169 -0.32 6.50 13.04
CA LEU A 169 -0.99 6.02 14.25
C LEU A 169 -0.23 4.90 14.95
N GLY A 170 0.49 4.08 14.19
CA GLY A 170 1.12 2.85 14.69
C GLY A 170 2.05 3.01 15.88
N PRO A 171 2.96 4.02 15.89
CA PRO A 171 3.83 4.25 17.05
C PRO A 171 3.03 4.57 18.33
N GLN A 172 1.99 5.40 18.23
CA GLN A 172 1.15 5.76 19.38
C GLN A 172 0.39 4.55 19.94
N LEU A 173 -0.05 3.63 19.09
CA LEU A 173 -0.78 2.41 19.50
C LEU A 173 0.13 1.19 19.72
N ARG A 174 1.45 1.38 19.72
CA ARG A 174 2.47 0.33 19.89
C ARG A 174 2.30 -0.83 18.91
N TRP A 175 1.96 -0.53 17.66
CA TRP A 175 1.98 -1.54 16.59
C TRP A 175 3.41 -1.84 16.14
N TRP A 176 4.26 -0.82 16.17
CA TRP A 176 5.71 -0.91 16.00
C TRP A 176 6.37 0.30 16.64
N GLU A 177 7.68 0.24 16.77
CA GLU A 177 8.48 1.34 17.26
C GLU A 177 9.75 1.54 16.41
N TRP A 178 10.06 2.81 16.13
CA TRP A 178 11.24 3.21 15.36
C TRP A 178 12.46 3.39 16.25
N THR A 179 13.63 3.02 15.74
CA THR A 179 14.91 3.37 16.36
C THR A 179 15.24 4.84 16.07
N LEU A 180 15.17 5.69 17.10
CA LEU A 180 15.21 7.16 16.94
C LEU A 180 16.56 7.70 16.46
N ASP A 181 17.66 7.03 16.80
CA ASP A 181 19.03 7.42 16.47
C ASP A 181 19.57 6.78 15.19
N ASN A 182 18.79 5.91 14.55
CA ASN A 182 19.17 5.26 13.30
C ASN A 182 19.21 6.27 12.13
N LYS A 183 20.36 6.37 11.46
CA LYS A 183 20.59 7.34 10.36
C LYS A 183 19.69 7.15 9.14
N VAL A 184 19.15 5.94 8.94
CA VAL A 184 18.20 5.63 7.86
C VAL A 184 16.80 6.15 8.18
N ASN A 185 16.44 6.23 9.47
CA ASN A 185 15.15 6.77 9.92
C ASN A 185 15.11 8.31 9.93
N LEU A 186 16.28 8.96 9.91
CA LEU A 186 16.35 10.42 9.95
C LEU A 186 16.13 11.07 8.57
N PRO A 187 15.50 12.26 8.50
CA PRO A 187 14.79 12.92 9.62
C PRO A 187 13.41 12.32 9.86
N PHE A 188 12.88 12.56 11.06
CA PHE A 188 11.50 12.24 11.41
C PHE A 188 10.53 13.36 11.01
N PHE A 189 9.30 12.97 10.71
CA PHE A 189 8.12 13.79 10.59
C PHE A 189 7.17 13.40 11.72
N ASP A 190 7.27 14.13 12.84
CA ASP A 190 6.75 13.74 14.16
C ASP A 190 7.23 12.32 14.54
N SER A 191 6.34 11.35 14.79
CA SER A 191 6.75 10.00 15.18
C SER A 191 7.20 9.09 14.03
N VAL A 192 7.10 9.53 12.77
CA VAL A 192 7.33 8.69 11.59
C VAL A 192 8.54 9.16 10.77
N PRO A 193 9.49 8.29 10.42
CA PRO A 193 10.59 8.63 9.51
C PRO A 193 10.08 9.21 8.19
N LEU A 194 10.57 10.38 7.79
CA LEU A 194 10.23 10.95 6.49
C LEU A 194 10.63 10.03 5.30
N PRO A 195 11.74 9.26 5.36
CA PRO A 195 12.00 8.21 4.38
C PRO A 195 10.87 7.16 4.30
N SER A 196 10.20 6.81 5.41
CA SER A 196 8.99 5.96 5.39
C SER A 196 7.87 6.61 4.59
N VAL A 197 7.55 7.87 4.94
CA VAL A 197 6.47 8.67 4.34
C VAL A 197 6.62 8.82 2.81
N VAL A 198 7.85 8.83 2.31
CA VAL A 198 8.09 8.98 0.87
C VAL A 198 8.31 7.62 0.20
N VAL A 199 9.26 6.83 0.69
CA VAL A 199 9.71 5.60 0.03
C VAL A 199 8.70 4.47 0.22
N PHE A 200 8.32 4.21 1.47
CA PHE A 200 7.41 3.13 1.85
C PHE A 200 5.94 3.50 1.60
N ALA A 201 5.56 4.77 1.68
CA ALA A 201 4.17 5.13 1.42
C ALA A 201 3.89 5.44 -0.07
N ALA A 202 4.84 5.99 -0.84
CA ALA A 202 4.55 6.51 -2.19
C ALA A 202 5.39 5.92 -3.33
N LEU A 203 6.69 5.71 -3.15
CA LEU A 203 7.59 5.36 -4.26
C LEU A 203 7.59 3.86 -4.61
N TRP A 204 7.58 2.95 -3.63
CA TRP A 204 7.51 1.52 -3.94
C TRP A 204 6.19 1.09 -4.62
N PRO A 205 5.00 1.59 -4.24
CA PRO A 205 3.75 1.22 -4.90
C PRO A 205 3.70 1.80 -6.32
N MET A 206 4.27 3.00 -6.52
CA MET A 206 4.46 3.57 -7.86
C MET A 206 5.36 2.66 -8.71
N SER A 207 6.51 2.24 -8.17
CA SER A 207 7.45 1.34 -8.83
C SER A 207 6.81 -0.01 -9.19
N LEU A 208 6.08 -0.62 -8.25
CA LEU A 208 5.33 -1.85 -8.46
C LEU A 208 4.26 -1.67 -9.54
N ALA A 209 3.43 -0.62 -9.44
CA ALA A 209 2.36 -0.37 -10.41
C ALA A 209 2.91 -0.15 -11.83
N LEU A 210 4.02 0.57 -11.95
CA LEU A 210 4.75 0.75 -13.21
C LEU A 210 5.18 -0.61 -13.77
N CYS A 211 5.82 -1.46 -12.96
CA CYS A 211 6.29 -2.77 -13.38
C CYS A 211 5.14 -3.70 -13.78
N VAL A 212 4.09 -3.79 -12.95
CA VAL A 212 2.89 -4.61 -13.23
C VAL A 212 2.25 -4.22 -14.55
N GLN A 213 2.04 -2.93 -14.77
CA GLN A 213 1.44 -2.44 -16.01
C GLN A 213 2.36 -2.59 -17.21
N PHE A 214 3.67 -2.36 -17.04
CA PHE A 214 4.64 -2.46 -18.12
C PHE A 214 4.83 -3.91 -18.59
N PHE A 215 4.90 -4.86 -17.68
CA PHE A 215 5.16 -6.27 -18.01
C PHE A 215 3.89 -7.07 -18.30
N VAL A 216 2.74 -6.70 -17.71
CA VAL A 216 1.50 -7.49 -17.81
C VAL A 216 0.30 -6.64 -18.21
N GLY A 217 -0.10 -5.66 -17.38
CA GLY A 217 -1.39 -4.98 -17.50
C GLY A 217 -1.66 -4.39 -18.89
N ARG A 218 -0.74 -3.59 -19.44
CA ARG A 218 -0.90 -2.96 -20.77
C ARG A 218 -1.02 -3.98 -21.91
N HIS A 219 -0.42 -5.16 -21.76
CA HIS A 219 -0.46 -6.21 -22.77
C HIS A 219 -1.79 -6.96 -22.72
N VAL A 220 -2.29 -7.21 -21.51
CA VAL A 220 -3.62 -7.80 -21.30
C VAL A 220 -4.70 -6.86 -21.82
N ASP A 221 -4.59 -5.56 -21.53
CA ASP A 221 -5.49 -4.54 -22.05
C ASP A 221 -5.45 -4.47 -23.60
N ALA A 222 -4.33 -4.86 -24.22
CA ALA A 222 -4.17 -4.99 -25.68
C ALA A 222 -4.62 -6.38 -26.23
N GLY A 223 -5.23 -7.23 -25.41
CA GLY A 223 -5.75 -8.55 -25.80
C GLY A 223 -4.71 -9.68 -25.79
N ARG A 224 -3.51 -9.46 -25.23
CA ARG A 224 -2.49 -10.52 -25.14
C ARG A 224 -2.78 -11.42 -23.95
N HIS A 225 -2.68 -12.72 -24.18
CA HIS A 225 -2.72 -13.75 -23.13
C HIS A 225 -1.31 -14.26 -22.80
N PHE A 226 -1.14 -14.72 -21.55
CA PHE A 226 0.11 -15.26 -21.05
C PHE A 226 -0.09 -16.68 -20.51
N SER A 227 0.90 -17.53 -20.72
CA SER A 227 0.93 -18.86 -20.08
C SER A 227 1.28 -18.74 -18.58
N GLY A 228 0.99 -19.78 -17.80
CA GLY A 228 1.31 -19.81 -16.37
C GLY A 228 2.79 -19.56 -16.07
N LEU A 229 3.70 -20.20 -16.83
CA LEU A 229 5.14 -20.00 -16.66
C LEU A 229 5.56 -18.56 -16.99
N GLN A 230 4.95 -17.94 -18.01
CA GLN A 230 5.19 -16.53 -18.33
C GLN A 230 4.75 -15.60 -17.20
N LEU A 231 3.65 -15.91 -16.52
CA LEU A 231 3.19 -15.12 -15.37
C LEU A 231 4.10 -15.30 -14.16
N VAL A 232 4.59 -16.50 -13.89
CA VAL A 232 5.48 -16.77 -12.75
C VAL A 232 6.76 -15.95 -12.86
N TRP A 233 7.51 -16.05 -13.97
CA TRP A 233 8.78 -15.32 -14.07
C TRP A 233 8.55 -13.80 -14.10
N ARG A 234 7.48 -13.32 -14.75
CA ARG A 234 7.14 -11.89 -14.77
C ARG A 234 6.86 -11.37 -13.38
N THR A 235 6.15 -12.16 -12.56
CA THR A 235 5.85 -11.79 -11.17
C THR A 235 7.14 -11.65 -10.35
N VAL A 236 8.08 -12.59 -10.49
CA VAL A 236 9.40 -12.51 -9.84
C VAL A 236 10.17 -11.27 -10.31
N VAL A 237 10.24 -11.05 -11.63
CA VAL A 237 10.93 -9.88 -12.20
C VAL A 237 10.27 -8.57 -11.78
N ILE A 238 8.94 -8.53 -11.67
CA ILE A 238 8.21 -7.37 -11.17
C ILE A 238 8.58 -7.08 -9.72
N GLY A 239 8.63 -8.08 -8.84
CA GLY A 239 9.07 -7.91 -7.46
C GLY A 239 10.48 -7.34 -7.38
N LEU A 240 11.43 -7.95 -8.09
CA LEU A 240 12.83 -7.52 -8.13
C LEU A 240 13.00 -6.11 -8.72
N ALA A 241 12.36 -5.82 -9.85
CA ALA A 241 12.43 -4.52 -10.51
C ALA A 241 11.77 -3.43 -9.67
N ALA A 242 10.66 -3.76 -8.97
CA ALA A 242 10.01 -2.84 -8.05
C ALA A 242 10.95 -2.43 -6.91
N SER A 243 11.71 -3.39 -6.36
CA SER A 243 12.75 -3.17 -5.32
C SER A 243 13.86 -2.24 -5.80
N VAL A 244 14.28 -2.30 -7.07
CA VAL A 244 15.25 -1.36 -7.63
C VAL A 244 14.69 0.08 -7.62
N GLY A 245 13.41 0.26 -7.90
CA GLY A 245 12.79 1.60 -7.86
C GLY A 245 12.83 2.23 -6.47
N VAL A 246 12.76 1.44 -5.41
CA VAL A 246 12.91 1.93 -4.02
C VAL A 246 14.30 2.46 -3.72
N PHE A 247 15.32 1.93 -4.39
CA PHE A 247 16.67 2.47 -4.28
C PHE A 247 16.86 3.70 -5.18
N VAL A 248 16.35 3.65 -6.41
CA VAL A 248 16.63 4.66 -7.45
C VAL A 248 15.81 5.94 -7.28
N LEU A 249 14.52 5.82 -6.99
CA LEU A 249 13.61 6.97 -6.92
C LEU A 249 13.98 8.00 -5.83
N PRO A 250 14.39 7.60 -4.60
CA PRO A 250 14.81 8.55 -3.57
C PRO A 250 16.28 8.96 -3.66
N LEU A 251 17.01 8.60 -4.72
CA LEU A 251 18.43 8.98 -4.87
C LEU A 251 18.67 10.50 -4.77
N PRO A 252 17.84 11.39 -5.34
CA PRO A 252 18.07 12.82 -5.18
C PRO A 252 18.09 13.22 -3.70
N ALA A 253 17.09 12.82 -2.90
CA ALA A 253 17.08 13.04 -1.46
C ALA A 253 18.25 12.37 -0.73
N THR A 254 18.58 11.13 -1.09
CA THR A 254 19.63 10.35 -0.40
C THR A 254 21.02 10.88 -0.67
N VAL A 255 21.34 11.25 -1.92
CA VAL A 255 22.66 11.69 -2.35
C VAL A 255 22.88 13.16 -2.03
N PHE A 256 21.95 14.05 -2.41
CA PHE A 256 22.12 15.49 -2.16
C PHE A 256 21.84 15.87 -0.70
N GLY A 257 21.14 15.01 0.06
CA GLY A 257 20.95 15.15 1.49
C GLY A 257 22.04 14.51 2.36
N MET A 258 23.05 13.87 1.76
CA MET A 258 24.13 13.17 2.46
C MET A 258 25.04 14.17 3.20
N GLY A 259 24.64 14.56 4.41
CA GLY A 259 25.36 15.54 5.24
C GLY A 259 24.48 16.55 5.95
N SER A 260 23.17 16.59 5.66
CA SER A 260 22.23 17.43 6.39
C SER A 260 20.84 16.80 6.44
N ASP A 261 20.37 16.48 7.64
CA ASP A 261 19.02 15.97 7.86
C ASP A 261 17.95 16.95 7.38
N THR A 262 18.20 18.25 7.51
CA THR A 262 17.31 19.30 6.98
C THR A 262 17.22 19.28 5.46
N VAL A 263 18.37 19.19 4.76
CA VAL A 263 18.38 19.14 3.28
C VAL A 263 17.74 17.84 2.79
N ARG A 264 18.11 16.71 3.40
CA ARG A 264 17.51 15.40 3.11
C ARG A 264 16.00 15.43 3.32
N GLY A 265 15.55 16.01 4.43
CA GLY A 265 14.14 16.19 4.75
C GLY A 265 13.40 17.00 3.70
N PHE A 266 13.95 18.17 3.34
CA PHE A 266 13.38 19.02 2.31
C PHE A 266 13.27 18.30 0.95
N LEU A 267 14.30 17.56 0.55
CA LEU A 267 14.31 16.85 -0.73
C LEU A 267 13.26 15.73 -0.77
N TYR A 268 13.15 14.94 0.29
CA TYR A 268 12.08 13.94 0.43
C TYR A 268 10.70 14.59 0.33
N ALA A 269 10.46 15.66 1.09
CA ALA A 269 9.19 16.40 1.04
C ALA A 269 8.91 16.98 -0.36
N ALA A 270 9.93 17.49 -1.05
CA ALA A 270 9.81 18.02 -2.40
C ALA A 270 9.48 16.93 -3.43
N GLU A 271 10.13 15.76 -3.36
CA GLU A 271 9.81 14.60 -4.20
C GLU A 271 8.34 14.18 -4.05
N LEU A 272 7.88 14.05 -2.80
CA LEU A 272 6.49 13.72 -2.51
C LEU A 272 5.52 14.82 -2.98
N ALA A 273 5.86 16.09 -2.81
CA ALA A 273 5.04 17.21 -3.25
C ALA A 273 4.89 17.21 -4.80
N VAL A 274 5.98 17.01 -5.54
CA VAL A 274 5.95 16.92 -7.00
C VAL A 274 5.08 15.75 -7.46
N LEU A 275 5.28 14.56 -6.87
CA LEU A 275 4.47 13.38 -7.14
C LEU A 275 2.98 13.67 -6.89
N SER A 276 2.67 14.28 -5.75
CA SER A 276 1.31 14.61 -5.33
C SER A 276 0.63 15.60 -6.27
N VAL A 277 1.33 16.68 -6.65
CA VAL A 277 0.78 17.68 -7.59
C VAL A 277 0.45 17.04 -8.93
N VAL A 278 1.36 16.23 -9.49
CA VAL A 278 1.14 15.52 -10.75
C VAL A 278 -0.06 14.58 -10.64
N ALA A 279 -0.11 13.77 -9.59
CA ALA A 279 -1.20 12.81 -9.37
C ALA A 279 -2.56 13.51 -9.21
N VAL A 280 -2.65 14.57 -8.41
CA VAL A 280 -3.87 15.34 -8.19
C VAL A 280 -4.38 15.93 -9.50
N VAL A 281 -3.50 16.58 -10.29
CA VAL A 281 -3.88 17.16 -11.59
C VAL A 281 -4.44 16.09 -12.52
N VAL A 282 -3.79 14.93 -12.62
CA VAL A 282 -4.22 13.82 -13.48
C VAL A 282 -5.56 13.24 -13.01
N LEU A 283 -5.70 12.95 -11.72
CA LEU A 283 -6.91 12.37 -11.14
C LEU A 283 -8.12 13.30 -11.28
N VAL A 284 -7.96 14.59 -10.96
CA VAL A 284 -9.05 15.58 -11.05
C VAL A 284 -9.48 15.82 -12.49
N ARG A 285 -8.52 15.96 -13.42
CA ARG A 285 -8.83 16.11 -14.85
C ARG A 285 -9.56 14.88 -15.39
N GLN A 286 -9.12 13.69 -14.97
CA GLN A 286 -9.72 12.46 -15.44
C GLN A 286 -11.14 12.26 -14.88
N TRP A 287 -11.31 12.49 -13.58
CA TRP A 287 -12.62 12.42 -12.94
C TRP A 287 -13.61 13.41 -13.56
N SER A 288 -13.19 14.66 -13.78
CA SER A 288 -14.00 15.68 -14.45
C SER A 288 -14.40 15.26 -15.85
N HIS A 289 -13.45 14.74 -16.63
CA HIS A 289 -13.71 14.27 -18.00
C HIS A 289 -14.71 13.11 -18.04
N LEU A 290 -14.56 12.11 -17.15
CA LEU A 290 -15.47 10.97 -17.07
C LEU A 290 -16.91 11.36 -16.71
N ARG A 291 -17.11 12.50 -16.04
CA ARG A 291 -18.44 13.03 -15.72
C ARG A 291 -19.06 13.86 -16.84
N GLN A 292 -18.23 14.47 -17.68
CA GLN A 292 -18.67 15.36 -18.76
C GLN A 292 -18.93 14.64 -20.08
N VAL A 293 -18.15 13.59 -20.37
CA VAL A 293 -18.21 12.87 -21.64
C VAL A 293 -18.83 11.50 -21.40
N PRO A 294 -20.10 11.28 -21.78
CA PRO A 294 -20.70 9.95 -21.75
C PRO A 294 -19.87 8.98 -22.61
N SER A 295 -19.53 7.82 -22.05
CA SER A 295 -18.88 6.75 -22.81
C SER A 295 -19.88 5.64 -23.05
N ASP A 296 -19.96 5.19 -24.30
CA ASP A 296 -20.78 4.04 -24.70
C ASP A 296 -20.19 2.71 -24.18
N ALA A 297 -18.92 2.69 -23.78
CA ALA A 297 -18.28 1.50 -23.22
C ALA A 297 -18.59 1.38 -21.72
N PRO A 298 -18.96 0.17 -21.22
CA PRO A 298 -19.12 -0.06 -19.79
C PRO A 298 -17.84 0.29 -19.03
N GLY A 299 -17.96 1.18 -18.04
CA GLY A 299 -16.85 1.56 -17.17
C GLY A 299 -16.36 0.38 -16.33
N TYR A 300 -15.05 0.22 -16.21
CA TYR A 300 -14.45 -0.77 -15.33
C TYR A 300 -14.77 -0.46 -13.86
N ARG A 301 -15.23 -1.47 -13.11
CA ARG A 301 -15.54 -1.36 -11.68
C ARG A 301 -15.00 -2.53 -10.88
N ASN A 302 -14.64 -2.25 -9.65
CA ASN A 302 -14.20 -3.23 -8.67
C ASN A 302 -14.91 -3.00 -7.34
N GLY A 303 -16.00 -3.73 -7.12
CA GLY A 303 -16.80 -3.60 -5.89
C GLY A 303 -16.03 -3.99 -4.63
N PHE A 304 -15.07 -4.91 -4.71
CA PHE A 304 -14.21 -5.26 -3.59
C PHE A 304 -13.37 -4.04 -3.16
N ALA A 305 -12.60 -3.45 -4.09
CA ALA A 305 -11.73 -2.32 -3.76
C ALA A 305 -12.54 -1.12 -3.22
N GLN A 306 -13.71 -0.85 -3.79
CA GLN A 306 -14.60 0.22 -3.35
C GLN A 306 -15.08 0.05 -1.91
N TRP A 307 -15.69 -1.10 -1.61
CA TRP A 307 -16.27 -1.33 -0.28
C TRP A 307 -15.22 -1.60 0.78
N TYR A 308 -14.16 -2.33 0.44
CA TYR A 308 -13.09 -2.62 1.40
C TYR A 308 -12.30 -1.35 1.74
N ALA A 309 -12.12 -0.42 0.80
CA ALA A 309 -11.53 0.89 1.10
C ALA A 309 -12.38 1.67 2.11
N ILE A 310 -13.72 1.64 2.00
CA ILE A 310 -14.62 2.26 2.99
C ILE A 310 -14.47 1.59 4.35
N VAL A 311 -14.44 0.25 4.40
CA VAL A 311 -14.27 -0.51 5.64
C VAL A 311 -12.93 -0.15 6.31
N TYR A 312 -11.84 -0.16 5.55
CA TYR A 312 -10.51 0.23 6.05
C TYR A 312 -10.52 1.66 6.63
N LEU A 313 -11.05 2.63 5.89
CA LEU A 313 -11.12 4.02 6.35
C LEU A 313 -11.99 4.16 7.61
N ALA A 314 -13.10 3.42 7.71
CA ALA A 314 -13.96 3.43 8.88
C ALA A 314 -13.26 2.83 10.10
N VAL A 315 -12.58 1.69 9.96
CA VAL A 315 -11.80 1.07 11.04
C VAL A 315 -10.68 2.01 11.50
N MET A 316 -9.91 2.57 10.57
CA MET A 316 -8.84 3.51 10.90
C MET A 316 -9.37 4.77 11.57
N ALA A 317 -10.52 5.29 11.16
CA ALA A 317 -11.15 6.43 11.82
C ALA A 317 -11.54 6.10 13.27
N VAL A 318 -12.07 4.90 13.54
CA VAL A 318 -12.37 4.44 14.91
C VAL A 318 -11.10 4.33 15.75
N LEU A 319 -10.03 3.76 15.21
CA LEU A 319 -8.75 3.63 15.89
C LEU A 319 -8.15 5.00 16.21
N TRP A 320 -8.13 5.92 15.25
CA TRP A 320 -7.72 7.32 15.48
C TRP A 320 -8.56 8.00 16.56
N MET A 321 -9.89 7.91 16.48
CA MET A 321 -10.78 8.50 17.48
C MET A 321 -10.53 7.96 18.88
N SER A 322 -10.19 6.67 19.02
CA SER A 322 -9.85 6.08 20.31
C SER A 322 -8.50 6.57 20.87
N ALA A 323 -7.57 6.99 20.00
CA ALA A 323 -6.26 7.50 20.37
C ALA A 323 -6.22 9.02 20.57
N LEU A 324 -7.25 9.76 20.12
CA LEU A 324 -7.31 11.22 20.24
C LEU A 324 -7.16 11.76 21.68
N PRO A 325 -7.74 11.16 22.72
CA PRO A 325 -7.57 11.64 24.09
C PRO A 325 -6.09 11.70 24.51
N ASP A 326 -5.34 10.62 24.26
CA ASP A 326 -3.91 10.55 24.56
C ASP A 326 -3.09 11.46 23.65
N PHE A 327 -3.51 11.62 22.39
CA PHE A 327 -2.91 12.56 21.44
C PHE A 327 -2.98 14.01 21.95
N PHE A 328 -4.16 14.45 22.39
CA PHE A 328 -4.35 15.82 22.91
C PHE A 328 -3.74 16.02 24.30
N GLY A 329 -3.54 14.93 25.05
CA GLY A 329 -2.82 14.94 26.33
C GLY A 329 -1.29 14.86 26.18
N ALA A 330 -0.77 14.67 24.96
CA ALA A 330 0.66 14.50 24.73
C ALA A 330 1.45 15.78 25.03
N VAL A 331 2.63 15.61 25.61
CA VAL A 331 3.59 16.68 25.90
C VAL A 331 4.89 16.37 25.15
N ASP A 332 5.42 17.37 24.45
CA ASP A 332 6.65 17.27 23.64
C ASP A 332 6.63 16.10 22.63
N GLY A 333 5.46 15.76 22.11
CA GLY A 333 5.28 14.68 21.13
C GLY A 333 5.14 13.28 21.71
N PHE A 334 4.97 13.13 23.04
CA PHE A 334 4.80 11.84 23.70
C PHE A 334 3.54 11.81 24.57
N THR A 335 2.81 10.68 24.53
CA THR A 335 1.69 10.42 25.45
C THR A 335 2.19 10.24 26.87
N THR A 336 1.27 10.20 27.85
CA THR A 336 1.60 9.89 29.26
C THR A 336 2.29 8.54 29.43
N ASN A 337 2.04 7.59 28.52
CA ASN A 337 2.65 6.25 28.55
C ASN A 337 4.01 6.20 27.82
N GLY A 338 4.49 7.33 27.31
CA GLY A 338 5.76 7.44 26.59
C GLY A 338 5.66 7.09 25.10
N ASP A 339 4.46 7.00 24.54
CA ASP A 339 4.27 6.62 23.14
C ASP A 339 4.38 7.86 22.25
N PRO A 340 5.20 7.85 21.19
CA PRO A 340 5.35 8.99 20.31
C PRO A 340 4.08 9.20 19.46
N VAL A 341 3.65 10.45 19.31
CA VAL A 341 2.46 10.79 18.51
C VAL A 341 2.82 11.23 17.10
N GLY A 342 2.02 10.83 16.11
CA GLY A 342 2.23 11.21 14.71
C GLY A 342 1.65 12.59 14.37
N ASN A 343 1.54 12.88 13.06
CA ASN A 343 1.02 14.17 12.59
C ASN A 343 -0.49 14.12 12.32
N LEU A 344 -1.30 14.70 13.22
CA LEU A 344 -2.76 14.69 13.08
C LEU A 344 -3.25 15.44 11.83
N TRP A 345 -2.69 16.62 11.52
CA TRP A 345 -3.13 17.43 10.39
C TRP A 345 -2.85 16.77 9.05
N TYR A 346 -1.68 16.16 8.95
CA TYR A 346 -1.29 15.36 7.82
C TYR A 346 -2.20 14.15 7.64
N THR A 347 -2.50 13.44 8.74
CA THR A 347 -3.44 12.31 8.71
C THR A 347 -4.83 12.74 8.27
N ILE A 348 -5.34 13.89 8.72
CA ILE A 348 -6.62 14.46 8.25
C ILE A 348 -6.59 14.72 6.73
N ALA A 349 -5.48 15.26 6.21
CA ALA A 349 -5.31 15.46 4.77
C ALA A 349 -5.30 14.12 4.01
N CYS A 350 -4.61 13.10 4.54
CA CYS A 350 -4.60 11.75 3.97
C CYS A 350 -5.99 11.11 3.97
N PHE A 351 -6.75 11.22 5.06
CA PHE A 351 -8.17 10.81 5.10
C PHE A 351 -8.99 11.52 4.02
N ALA A 352 -8.88 12.85 3.91
CA ALA A 352 -9.61 13.62 2.92
C ALA A 352 -9.29 13.15 1.50
N VAL A 353 -8.01 12.98 1.16
CA VAL A 353 -7.57 12.49 -0.15
C VAL A 353 -8.08 11.07 -0.41
N ALA A 354 -7.95 10.15 0.55
CA ALA A 354 -8.40 8.77 0.42
C ALA A 354 -9.93 8.70 0.19
N ILE A 355 -10.71 9.43 1.00
CA ILE A 355 -12.17 9.53 0.86
C ILE A 355 -12.55 10.09 -0.51
N LEU A 356 -11.90 11.18 -0.96
CA LEU A 356 -12.17 11.77 -2.27
C LEU A 356 -11.86 10.80 -3.41
N CYS A 357 -10.76 10.06 -3.33
CA CYS A 357 -10.39 9.05 -4.33
C CYS A 357 -11.42 7.92 -4.38
N VAL A 358 -11.90 7.43 -3.23
CA VAL A 358 -12.95 6.41 -3.15
C VAL A 358 -14.27 6.95 -3.70
N ALA A 359 -14.71 8.13 -3.25
CA ALA A 359 -15.94 8.78 -3.71
C ALA A 359 -15.94 9.05 -5.22
N ALA A 360 -14.78 9.40 -5.80
CA ALA A 360 -14.63 9.57 -7.23
C ALA A 360 -15.02 8.30 -8.01
N THR A 361 -14.71 7.10 -7.49
CA THR A 361 -15.08 5.83 -8.14
C THR A 361 -16.59 5.55 -8.15
N PHE A 362 -17.33 6.10 -7.18
CA PHE A 362 -18.78 5.97 -7.09
C PHE A 362 -19.53 6.99 -7.95
N THR A 363 -18.93 8.16 -8.18
CA THR A 363 -19.56 9.30 -8.86
C THR A 363 -19.37 9.34 -10.37
N VAL A 364 -18.52 8.47 -10.93
CA VAL A 364 -18.38 8.28 -12.38
C VAL A 364 -19.63 7.58 -12.95
N PRO A 365 -20.26 8.13 -14.02
CA PRO A 365 -21.45 7.56 -14.64
C PRO A 365 -21.29 6.12 -15.12
N ARG A 366 -22.38 5.34 -15.06
CA ARG A 366 -22.47 4.01 -15.67
C ARG A 366 -22.68 4.18 -17.18
N GLY A 367 -21.79 3.64 -18.00
CA GLY A 367 -22.12 3.40 -19.41
C GLY A 367 -23.36 2.49 -19.49
N GLN A 368 -24.35 2.85 -20.30
CA GLN A 368 -25.51 1.99 -20.51
C GLN A 368 -25.05 0.71 -21.20
N SER A 369 -25.26 -0.44 -20.56
CA SER A 369 -25.25 -1.72 -21.28
C SER A 369 -26.40 -1.67 -22.28
N LYS A 370 -26.09 -1.61 -23.58
CA LYS A 370 -27.08 -1.89 -24.63
C LYS A 370 -27.42 -3.38 -24.59
N ASP A 371 -28.25 -3.78 -23.64
CA ASP A 371 -28.94 -5.06 -23.68
C ASP A 371 -30.39 -4.84 -24.11
N GLY A 372 -30.66 -5.27 -25.34
CA GLY A 372 -31.92 -5.89 -25.77
C GLY A 372 -33.17 -5.02 -25.90
N GLY A 373 -33.51 -4.64 -27.14
CA GLY A 373 -34.89 -4.23 -27.44
C GLY A 373 -35.18 -3.48 -28.73
N GLU A 374 -34.71 -3.92 -29.89
CA GLU A 374 -35.42 -3.62 -31.15
C GLU A 374 -35.57 -4.91 -31.96
N PRO A 375 -36.81 -5.45 -32.11
CA PRO A 375 -37.05 -6.44 -33.14
C PRO A 375 -37.04 -5.72 -34.48
N VAL A 376 -36.02 -5.98 -35.30
CA VAL A 376 -36.07 -5.68 -36.73
C VAL A 376 -37.13 -6.60 -37.33
N SER A 377 -38.37 -6.11 -37.39
CA SER A 377 -39.43 -6.71 -38.19
C SER A 377 -38.99 -6.70 -39.64
N GLY A 378 -38.85 -7.91 -40.20
CA GLY A 378 -38.30 -8.14 -41.52
C GLY A 378 -39.10 -7.49 -42.64
N GLU A 379 -38.39 -6.83 -43.53
CA GLU A 379 -38.84 -6.50 -44.86
C GLU A 379 -38.06 -7.38 -45.83
N SER A 380 -38.61 -8.57 -46.12
CA SER A 380 -38.12 -9.42 -47.20
C SER A 380 -38.65 -8.83 -48.50
N ALA A 381 -37.74 -8.18 -49.23
CA ALA A 381 -37.99 -7.71 -50.57
C ALA A 381 -37.80 -8.84 -51.60
N VAL A 382 -38.61 -8.75 -52.66
CA VAL A 382 -38.37 -9.20 -54.03
C VAL A 382 -38.82 -10.62 -54.41
N THR A 383 -40.03 -10.67 -54.98
CA THR A 383 -40.37 -11.57 -56.10
C THR A 383 -40.85 -10.72 -57.27
N GLN A 384 -40.17 -10.80 -58.43
CA GLN A 384 -40.66 -10.62 -59.81
C GLN A 384 -39.53 -11.02 -60.79
N PRO A 385 -39.80 -11.29 -62.09
CA PRO A 385 -40.87 -12.13 -62.66
C PRO A 385 -40.35 -13.09 -63.76
N ALA A 386 -41.12 -14.13 -64.09
CA ALA A 386 -41.28 -14.70 -65.44
C ALA A 386 -42.49 -15.64 -65.45
#